data_AF-A0A7C4VMF0-F1
#
_entry.id   AF-A0A7C4VMF0-F1
#
_cell.length_a   1.000
_cell.length_b   1.000
_cell.length_c   1.000
_cell.angle_alpha   90.00
_cell.angle_beta   90.00
_cell.angle_gamma   90.00
#
_symmetry.space_group_name_H-M   'P 1'
#
loop_
_entity.id
_entity.type
_entity.pdbx_description
1 polymer ?
#
loop_
_entity_poly.entity_id
_entity_poly.type
_entity_poly.pdbx_seq_one_letter_code
_entity_poly.pdbx_strand_id
1 'polypeptide(L)'
;MDALIQWLVHDDQKDLFEFLVALALNLVFLALSALLLWPLDKLALAWSMAKGYALLWIVIFVTTVLLHTFQQFFRMNIYDRANAYIGSALAVCCLLQFGWAAFAALTVQRFVGGEAFWLGAILYLVGGLSCLSAFFAVTSFYQGAVYKLISLPLTLACFLVFSLWPNVARLSFGWFFQFF
;
A
#
# COMPACT_ATOMS: atom_id res chain seq x y z
N MET A 1 -12.49 10.39 29.50
CA MET A 1 -12.77 9.42 28.41
C MET A 1 -13.95 9.87 27.55
N ASP A 2 -15.02 10.42 28.13
CA ASP A 2 -16.22 10.84 27.37
C ASP A 2 -15.97 11.95 26.34
N ALA A 3 -15.07 12.89 26.61
CA ALA A 3 -14.70 13.92 25.62
C ALA A 3 -13.98 13.34 24.39
N LEU A 4 -13.21 12.25 24.55
CA LEU A 4 -12.49 11.59 23.45
C LEU A 4 -13.46 10.74 22.61
N ILE A 5 -14.48 10.15 23.25
CA ILE A 5 -15.56 9.42 22.58
C ILE A 5 -16.49 10.39 21.83
N GLN A 6 -16.86 11.53 22.43
CA GLN A 6 -17.64 12.57 21.75
C GLN A 6 -16.86 13.26 20.63
N TRP A 7 -15.53 13.40 20.80
CA TRP A 7 -14.63 13.83 19.74
C TRP A 7 -14.69 12.83 18.56
N LEU A 8 -14.48 11.53 18.82
CA LEU A 8 -14.51 10.47 17.80
C LEU A 8 -15.80 10.37 16.95
N VAL A 9 -16.92 10.96 17.40
CA VAL A 9 -18.25 10.83 16.78
C VAL A 9 -18.52 11.88 15.69
N HIS A 10 -17.69 12.92 15.54
CA HIS A 10 -17.84 13.84 14.40
C HIS A 10 -17.30 13.19 13.10
N ASP A 11 -18.12 13.16 12.04
CA ASP A 11 -17.79 12.49 10.76
C ASP A 11 -16.45 12.97 10.16
N ASP A 12 -16.13 14.27 10.23
CA ASP A 12 -14.84 14.81 9.75
C ASP A 12 -13.63 14.29 10.54
N GLN A 13 -13.83 13.86 11.79
CA GLN A 13 -12.75 13.36 12.64
C GLN A 13 -12.48 11.87 12.45
N LYS A 14 -13.46 11.14 11.90
CA LYS A 14 -13.31 9.73 11.54
C LYS A 14 -12.26 9.53 10.47
N ASP A 15 -12.24 10.38 9.45
CA ASP A 15 -11.26 10.31 8.35
C ASP A 15 -9.83 10.57 8.85
N LEU A 16 -9.67 11.59 9.69
CA LEU A 16 -8.40 11.91 10.33
C LEU A 16 -7.94 10.79 11.27
N PHE A 17 -8.87 10.17 12.00
CA PHE A 17 -8.57 9.02 12.85
C PHE A 17 -8.13 7.80 12.02
N GLU A 18 -8.84 7.45 10.95
CA GLU A 18 -8.47 6.35 10.05
C GLU A 18 -7.09 6.59 9.41
N PHE A 19 -6.79 7.83 9.02
CA PHE A 19 -5.48 8.23 8.53
C PHE A 19 -4.37 8.03 9.58
N LEU A 20 -4.57 8.53 10.81
CA LEU A 20 -3.61 8.39 11.90
C LEU A 20 -3.37 6.93 12.29
N VAL A 21 -4.44 6.13 12.35
CA VAL A 21 -4.36 4.69 12.61
C VAL A 21 -3.57 3.99 11.50
N ALA A 22 -3.84 4.31 10.23
CA ALA A 22 -3.08 3.76 9.12
C ALA A 22 -1.59 4.13 9.22
N LEU A 23 -1.27 5.39 9.52
CA LEU A 23 0.12 5.84 9.70
C LEU A 23 0.81 5.08 10.85
N ALA A 24 0.15 5.01 12.01
CA ALA A 24 0.67 4.29 13.18
C ALA A 24 0.90 2.80 12.89
N LEU A 25 -0.05 2.15 12.21
CA LEU A 25 0.05 0.74 11.83
C LEU A 25 1.21 0.49 10.86
N ASN A 26 1.47 1.42 9.93
CA ASN A 26 2.62 1.35 9.04
C ASN A 26 3.95 1.53 9.78
N LEU A 27 4.03 2.46 10.74
CA LEU A 27 5.22 2.64 11.57
C LEU A 27 5.50 1.39 12.43
N VAL A 28 4.46 0.82 13.04
CA VAL A 28 4.55 -0.43 13.80
C VAL A 28 5.01 -1.57 12.90
N PHE A 29 4.46 -1.70 11.70
CA PHE A 29 4.90 -2.71 10.73
C PHE A 29 6.38 -2.58 10.40
N LEU A 30 6.87 -1.36 10.13
CA LEU A 30 8.29 -1.12 9.84
C LEU A 30 9.18 -1.47 11.03
N ALA A 31 8.79 -1.08 12.24
CA ALA A 31 9.54 -1.40 13.46
C ALA A 31 9.61 -2.91 13.70
N LEU A 32 8.49 -3.62 13.59
CA LEU A 32 8.43 -5.07 13.74
C LEU A 32 9.21 -5.80 12.65
N SER A 33 9.12 -5.33 11.40
CA SER A 33 9.88 -5.89 10.28
C SER A 33 11.38 -5.69 10.47
N ALA A 34 11.82 -4.52 10.94
CA ALA A 34 13.22 -4.26 11.24
C ALA A 34 13.72 -5.16 12.39
N LEU A 35 12.94 -5.31 13.45
CA LEU A 35 13.26 -6.19 14.58
C LEU A 35 13.36 -7.66 14.16
N LEU A 36 12.45 -8.12 13.29
CA LEU A 36 12.44 -9.48 12.76
C LEU A 36 13.62 -9.75 11.81
N LEU A 37 13.98 -8.76 10.99
CA LEU A 37 15.05 -8.88 10.00
C LEU A 37 16.46 -8.64 10.58
N TRP A 38 16.55 -8.02 11.76
CA TRP A 38 17.81 -7.80 12.48
C TRP A 38 18.58 -9.11 12.69
N PRO A 39 18.06 -10.14 13.38
CA PRO A 39 18.81 -11.37 13.63
C PRO A 39 19.16 -12.15 12.36
N LEU A 40 18.53 -11.81 11.23
CA LEU A 40 18.76 -12.45 9.93
C LEU A 40 19.80 -11.72 9.07
N ASP A 41 20.38 -10.63 9.57
CA ASP A 41 21.31 -9.75 8.84
C ASP A 41 20.70 -9.20 7.53
N LYS A 42 19.37 -9.00 7.51
CA LYS A 42 18.61 -8.48 6.35
C LYS A 42 18.06 -7.07 6.60
N LEU A 43 18.72 -6.27 7.42
CA LEU A 43 18.29 -4.88 7.71
C LEU A 43 18.21 -4.00 6.44
N ALA A 44 19.02 -4.31 5.41
CA ALA A 44 18.93 -3.65 4.12
C ALA A 44 17.56 -3.82 3.43
N LEU A 45 16.87 -4.96 3.65
CA LEU A 45 15.50 -5.17 3.18
C LEU A 45 14.51 -4.26 3.93
N ALA A 46 14.62 -4.19 5.25
CA ALA A 46 13.77 -3.31 6.07
C ALA A 46 13.92 -1.84 5.65
N TRP A 47 15.17 -1.41 5.39
CA TRP A 47 15.47 -0.08 4.91
C TRP A 47 14.91 0.21 3.51
N SER A 48 15.02 -0.75 2.59
CA SER A 48 14.45 -0.64 1.25
C SER A 48 12.92 -0.52 1.31
N MET A 49 12.28 -1.33 2.15
CA MET A 49 10.83 -1.25 2.40
C MET A 49 10.44 0.11 2.98
N ALA A 50 11.17 0.63 3.97
CA ALA A 50 10.90 1.95 4.56
C ALA A 50 10.97 3.08 3.52
N LYS A 51 11.96 3.07 2.63
CA LYS A 51 12.05 4.02 1.51
C LYS A 51 10.86 3.89 0.55
N GLY A 52 10.52 2.65 0.19
CA GLY A 52 9.33 2.37 -0.61
C GLY A 52 8.08 2.94 0.03
N TYR A 53 7.90 2.76 1.35
CA TYR A 53 6.74 3.28 2.08
C TYR A 53 6.66 4.80 2.05
N ALA A 54 7.78 5.48 2.30
CA ALA A 54 7.82 6.93 2.21
C ALA A 54 7.39 7.42 0.83
N LEU A 55 7.87 6.75 -0.23
CA LEU A 55 7.46 7.03 -1.60
C LEU A 55 5.97 6.72 -1.84
N LEU A 56 5.47 5.59 -1.35
CA LEU A 56 4.06 5.21 -1.45
C LEU A 56 3.16 6.30 -0.86
N TRP A 57 3.50 6.82 0.32
CA TRP A 57 2.76 7.93 0.94
C TRP A 57 2.75 9.20 0.07
N ILE A 58 3.90 9.57 -0.50
CA ILE A 58 4.01 10.71 -1.41
C ILE A 58 3.11 10.49 -2.64
N VAL A 59 3.18 9.31 -3.25
CA VAL A 59 2.38 8.97 -4.43
C VAL A 59 0.89 8.94 -4.11
N ILE A 60 0.48 8.39 -2.96
CA ILE A 60 -0.93 8.42 -2.52
C ILE A 60 -1.38 9.87 -2.38
N PHE A 61 -0.61 10.72 -1.71
CA PHE A 61 -0.98 12.13 -1.53
C PHE A 61 -1.13 12.86 -2.87
N VAL A 62 -0.15 12.71 -3.77
CA VAL A 62 -0.18 13.31 -5.11
C VAL A 62 -1.36 12.80 -5.93
N THR A 63 -1.59 11.49 -5.95
CA THR A 63 -2.70 10.90 -6.72
C THR A 63 -4.07 11.29 -6.18
N THR A 64 -4.23 11.40 -4.86
CA THR A 64 -5.47 11.90 -4.24
C THR A 64 -5.73 13.35 -4.63
N VAL A 65 -4.73 14.22 -4.55
CA VAL A 65 -4.86 15.63 -4.98
C VAL A 65 -5.22 15.71 -6.47
N LEU A 66 -4.50 14.97 -7.33
CA LEU A 66 -4.78 14.94 -8.77
C LEU A 66 -6.17 14.42 -9.09
N LEU A 67 -6.61 13.34 -8.42
CA LEU A 67 -7.93 12.78 -8.62
C LEU A 67 -9.00 13.78 -8.20
N HIS A 68 -8.84 14.44 -7.06
CA HIS A 68 -9.76 15.46 -6.60
C HIS A 68 -9.84 16.64 -7.58
N THR A 69 -8.68 17.15 -8.04
CA THR A 69 -8.64 18.21 -9.07
C THR A 69 -9.32 17.76 -10.37
N PHE A 70 -9.10 16.53 -10.82
CA PHE A 70 -9.73 15.98 -12.01
C PHE A 70 -11.25 15.86 -11.85
N GLN A 71 -11.72 15.33 -10.73
CA GLN A 71 -13.15 15.19 -10.42
C GLN A 71 -13.83 16.56 -10.36
N GLN A 72 -13.18 17.57 -9.77
CA GLN A 72 -13.67 18.94 -9.75
C GLN A 72 -13.73 19.55 -11.16
N PHE A 73 -12.67 19.38 -11.96
CA PHE A 73 -12.59 19.93 -13.31
C PHE A 73 -13.68 19.35 -14.23
N PHE A 74 -13.92 18.04 -14.16
CA PHE A 74 -14.96 17.37 -14.93
C PHE A 74 -16.35 17.46 -14.29
N ARG A 75 -16.50 18.18 -13.17
CA ARG A 75 -17.74 18.29 -12.39
C ARG A 75 -18.37 16.92 -12.12
N MET A 76 -17.54 15.91 -11.84
CA MET A 76 -17.99 14.57 -11.49
C MET A 76 -18.52 14.60 -10.05
N ASN A 77 -19.76 15.04 -9.89
CA ASN A 77 -20.44 14.95 -8.61
C ASN A 77 -20.92 13.52 -8.36
N ILE A 78 -20.84 13.09 -7.11
CA ILE A 78 -21.36 11.79 -6.66
C ILE A 78 -22.85 11.64 -6.97
N TYR A 79 -23.60 12.74 -6.98
CA TYR A 79 -25.04 12.76 -7.23
C TYR A 79 -25.42 12.56 -8.71
N ASP A 80 -24.60 13.08 -9.63
CA ASP A 80 -24.90 13.02 -11.07
C ASP A 80 -24.21 11.85 -11.77
N ARG A 81 -23.03 11.46 -11.30
CA ARG A 81 -22.16 10.47 -11.95
C ARG A 81 -21.44 9.56 -10.95
N ALA A 82 -22.19 9.00 -9.99
CA ALA A 82 -21.67 8.08 -8.97
C ALA A 82 -20.73 7.00 -9.53
N ASN A 83 -21.11 6.35 -10.64
CA ASN A 83 -20.32 5.25 -11.23
C ASN A 83 -18.95 5.73 -11.75
N ALA A 84 -18.88 6.92 -12.34
CA ALA A 84 -17.60 7.45 -12.85
C ALA A 84 -16.70 7.91 -11.69
N TYR A 85 -17.29 8.50 -10.65
CA TYR A 85 -16.59 8.88 -9.43
C TYR A 85 -15.96 7.65 -8.76
N ILE A 86 -16.77 6.61 -8.53
CA ILE A 86 -16.32 5.36 -7.91
C ILE A 86 -15.29 4.64 -8.79
N GLY A 87 -15.55 4.56 -10.11
CA GLY A 87 -14.65 3.89 -11.04
C GLY A 87 -13.26 4.53 -11.11
N SER A 88 -13.18 5.87 -11.09
CA SER A 88 -11.90 6.59 -11.11
C SER A 88 -11.09 6.37 -9.83
N ALA A 89 -11.72 6.46 -8.66
CA ALA A 89 -11.09 6.15 -7.38
C ALA A 89 -10.64 4.69 -7.28
N LEU A 90 -11.48 3.75 -7.75
CA LEU A 90 -11.15 2.33 -7.77
C LEU A 90 -9.95 2.05 -8.67
N ALA A 91 -9.90 2.65 -9.85
CA ALA A 91 -8.79 2.49 -10.79
C ALA A 91 -7.45 2.97 -10.19
N VAL A 92 -7.44 4.16 -9.56
CA VAL A 92 -6.25 4.68 -8.89
C VAL A 92 -5.84 3.79 -7.71
N CYS A 93 -6.79 3.39 -6.87
CA CYS A 93 -6.54 2.48 -5.74
C CYS A 93 -5.93 1.15 -6.20
N CYS A 94 -6.51 0.52 -7.22
CA CYS A 94 -5.99 -0.74 -7.78
C CYS A 94 -4.60 -0.58 -8.37
N LEU A 95 -4.33 0.52 -9.07
CA LEU A 95 -3.01 0.79 -9.66
C LEU A 95 -1.94 0.99 -8.58
N LEU A 96 -2.25 1.72 -7.51
CA LEU A 96 -1.36 1.89 -6.36
C LEU A 96 -1.05 0.56 -5.69
N GLN A 97 -2.06 -0.27 -5.44
CA GLN A 97 -1.89 -1.61 -4.88
C GLN A 97 -1.05 -2.52 -5.77
N PHE A 98 -1.30 -2.48 -7.07
CA PHE A 98 -0.56 -3.26 -8.07
C PHE A 98 0.91 -2.86 -8.10
N GLY A 99 1.20 -1.56 -8.10
CA GLY A 99 2.55 -1.03 -8.04
C GLY A 99 3.27 -1.40 -6.75
N TRP A 100 2.57 -1.36 -5.60
CA TRP A 100 3.14 -1.76 -4.32
C TRP A 100 3.44 -3.26 -4.25
N ALA A 101 2.51 -4.10 -4.72
CA ALA A 101 2.71 -5.54 -4.78
C ALA A 101 3.93 -5.92 -5.64
N ALA A 102 4.11 -5.23 -6.78
CA ALA A 102 5.29 -5.40 -7.63
C ALA A 102 6.58 -4.99 -6.91
N PHE A 103 6.57 -3.83 -6.24
CA PHE A 103 7.70 -3.35 -5.45
C PHE A 103 8.08 -4.36 -4.35
N ALA A 104 7.09 -4.81 -3.56
CA ALA A 104 7.32 -5.72 -2.44
C ALA A 104 7.91 -7.06 -2.92
N ALA A 105 7.34 -7.64 -3.98
CA ALA A 105 7.82 -8.90 -4.56
C ALA A 105 9.25 -8.77 -5.10
N LEU A 106 9.54 -7.73 -5.88
CA LEU A 106 10.88 -7.50 -6.44
C LEU A 106 11.92 -7.22 -5.37
N THR A 107 11.55 -6.43 -4.35
CA THR A 107 12.46 -6.11 -3.25
C THR A 107 12.79 -7.36 -2.47
N VAL A 108 11.80 -8.17 -2.07
CA VAL A 108 12.04 -9.44 -1.38
C VAL A 108 12.91 -10.36 -2.23
N GLN A 109 12.62 -10.48 -3.53
CA GLN A 109 13.37 -11.37 -4.41
C GLN A 109 14.87 -11.04 -4.47
N ARG A 110 15.25 -9.76 -4.44
CA ARG A 110 16.66 -9.33 -4.41
C ARG A 110 17.42 -9.89 -3.21
N PHE A 111 16.76 -10.18 -2.09
CA PHE A 111 17.38 -10.66 -0.85
C PHE A 111 17.22 -12.17 -0.61
N VAL A 112 16.38 -12.87 -1.39
CA VAL A 112 16.13 -14.32 -1.26
C VAL A 112 17.18 -15.15 -2.01
N GLY A 113 17.86 -14.58 -3.01
CA GLY A 113 18.80 -15.32 -3.87
C GLY A 113 19.93 -15.99 -3.09
N GLY A 114 19.95 -17.33 -3.07
CA GLY A 114 21.01 -18.13 -2.42
C GLY A 114 20.77 -18.50 -0.96
N GLU A 115 19.62 -18.11 -0.38
CA GLU A 115 19.28 -18.38 1.02
C GLU A 115 18.56 -19.71 1.22
N ALA A 116 18.56 -20.21 2.46
CA ALA A 116 17.79 -21.39 2.84
C ALA A 116 16.27 -21.17 2.66
N PHE A 117 15.54 -22.23 2.31
CA PHE A 117 14.09 -22.18 2.06
C PHE A 117 13.30 -21.50 3.19
N TRP A 118 13.63 -21.80 4.45
CA TRP A 118 12.97 -21.20 5.61
C TRP A 118 13.17 -19.68 5.72
N LEU A 119 14.37 -19.19 5.42
CA LEU A 119 14.64 -17.76 5.37
C LEU A 119 13.84 -17.11 4.24
N GLY A 120 13.83 -17.74 3.06
CA GLY A 120 13.00 -17.28 1.94
C GLY A 120 11.53 -17.15 2.32
N ALA A 121 10.96 -18.14 3.01
CA ALA A 121 9.57 -18.10 3.46
C ALA A 121 9.29 -16.92 4.41
N ILE A 122 10.20 -16.62 5.35
CA ILE A 122 10.08 -15.47 6.25
C ILE A 122 10.11 -14.16 5.46
N LEU A 123 11.02 -14.01 4.49
CA LEU A 123 11.12 -12.80 3.68
C LEU A 123 9.87 -12.57 2.81
N TYR A 124 9.30 -13.63 2.22
CA TYR A 124 8.03 -13.52 1.50
C TYR A 124 6.86 -13.20 2.42
N LEU A 125 6.85 -13.72 3.65
CA LEU A 125 5.85 -13.36 4.65
C LEU A 125 5.93 -11.87 4.99
N VAL A 126 7.13 -11.32 5.17
CA VAL A 126 7.32 -9.87 5.37
C VAL A 126 6.82 -9.08 4.15
N GLY A 127 7.10 -9.54 2.93
CA GLY A 127 6.57 -8.92 1.71
C GLY A 127 5.03 -8.95 1.63
N GLY A 128 4.41 -10.06 2.03
CA GLY A 128 2.96 -10.20 2.08
C GLY A 128 2.32 -9.31 3.15
N LEU A 129 2.91 -9.25 4.34
CA LEU A 129 2.47 -8.32 5.40
C LEU A 129 2.62 -6.86 4.96
N SER A 130 3.68 -6.54 4.22
CA SER A 130 3.85 -5.23 3.62
C SER A 130 2.72 -4.89 2.65
N CYS A 131 2.20 -5.86 1.91
CA CYS A 131 1.03 -5.63 1.05
C CYS A 131 -0.23 -5.28 1.88
N LEU A 132 -0.40 -5.89 3.05
CA LEU A 132 -1.52 -5.59 3.95
C LEU A 132 -1.40 -4.19 4.57
N SER A 133 -0.22 -3.77 5.01
CA SER A 133 -0.03 -2.41 5.55
C SER A 133 -0.20 -1.33 4.48
N ALA A 134 0.23 -1.57 3.24
CA ALA A 134 -0.07 -0.68 2.12
C ALA A 134 -1.56 -0.66 1.76
N PHE A 135 -2.28 -1.78 1.91
CA PHE A 135 -3.74 -1.80 1.82
C PHE A 135 -4.38 -0.83 2.82
N PHE A 136 -3.96 -0.85 4.08
CA PHE A 136 -4.46 0.11 5.08
C PHE A 136 -4.09 1.56 4.73
N ALA A 137 -2.88 1.80 4.21
CA ALA A 137 -2.45 3.15 3.80
C ALA A 137 -3.26 3.71 2.63
N VAL A 138 -3.60 2.89 1.63
CA VAL A 138 -4.38 3.37 0.47
C VAL A 138 -5.86 3.51 0.85
N THR A 139 -6.42 2.55 1.61
CA THR A 139 -7.85 2.57 1.95
C THR A 139 -8.24 3.61 2.99
N SER A 140 -7.28 4.24 3.68
CA SER A 140 -7.55 5.42 4.52
C SER A 140 -7.89 6.66 3.69
N PHE A 141 -7.40 6.77 2.45
CA PHE A 141 -7.74 7.86 1.53
C PHE A 141 -8.92 7.50 0.60
N TYR A 142 -9.03 6.24 0.21
CA TYR A 142 -10.10 5.76 -0.66
C TYR A 142 -11.10 4.93 0.14
N GLN A 143 -12.03 5.63 0.82
CA GLN A 143 -13.00 5.00 1.70
C GLN A 143 -14.17 4.37 0.94
N GLY A 144 -14.57 3.17 1.38
CA GLY A 144 -15.74 2.46 0.88
C GLY A 144 -15.54 0.94 0.88
N ALA A 145 -16.61 0.20 1.19
CA ALA A 145 -16.56 -1.25 1.26
C ALA A 145 -16.18 -1.90 -0.09
N VAL A 146 -16.63 -1.31 -1.20
CA VAL A 146 -16.32 -1.79 -2.55
C VAL A 146 -14.81 -1.75 -2.83
N TYR A 147 -14.13 -0.66 -2.46
CA TYR A 147 -12.69 -0.55 -2.63
C TYR A 147 -11.96 -1.59 -1.78
N LYS A 148 -12.35 -1.73 -0.51
CA LYS A 148 -11.74 -2.71 0.42
C LYS A 148 -11.89 -4.15 -0.06
N LEU A 149 -13.08 -4.50 -0.59
CA LEU A 149 -13.39 -5.84 -1.11
C LEU A 149 -12.60 -6.21 -2.37
N ILE A 150 -12.35 -5.24 -3.25
CA ILE A 150 -11.63 -5.49 -4.51
C ILE A 150 -10.12 -5.37 -4.33
N SER A 151 -9.66 -4.37 -3.59
CA SER A 151 -8.23 -4.03 -3.54
C SER A 151 -7.44 -5.05 -2.73
N LEU A 152 -7.97 -5.56 -1.60
CA LEU A 152 -7.27 -6.56 -0.79
C LEU A 152 -6.95 -7.86 -1.54
N PRO A 153 -7.91 -8.57 -2.16
CA PRO A 153 -7.60 -9.78 -2.91
C PRO A 153 -6.74 -9.48 -4.12
N LEU A 154 -6.91 -8.31 -4.75
CA LEU A 154 -6.06 -7.88 -5.86
C LEU A 154 -4.59 -7.74 -5.42
N THR A 155 -4.30 -7.01 -4.34
CA THR A 155 -2.92 -6.83 -3.87
C THR A 155 -2.26 -8.16 -3.56
N LEU A 156 -2.96 -9.06 -2.86
CA LEU A 156 -2.43 -10.38 -2.51
C LEU A 156 -2.22 -11.26 -3.75
N ALA A 157 -3.18 -11.30 -4.67
CA ALA A 157 -3.05 -12.05 -5.91
C ALA A 157 -1.89 -11.53 -6.76
N CYS A 158 -1.77 -10.20 -6.89
CA CYS A 158 -0.68 -9.58 -7.63
C CYS A 158 0.67 -9.82 -6.98
N PHE A 159 0.76 -9.76 -5.64
CA PHE A 159 1.98 -10.10 -4.92
C PHE A 159 2.40 -11.55 -5.19
N LEU A 160 1.46 -12.51 -5.16
CA LEU A 160 1.74 -13.90 -5.49
C LEU A 160 2.23 -14.06 -6.93
N VAL A 161 1.53 -13.45 -7.89
CA VAL A 161 1.90 -13.50 -9.32
C VAL A 161 3.28 -12.91 -9.55
N PHE A 162 3.59 -11.76 -8.96
CA PHE A 162 4.89 -11.11 -9.11
C PHE A 162 6.02 -11.83 -8.36
N SER A 163 5.71 -12.48 -7.24
CA SER A 163 6.67 -13.32 -6.51
C SER A 163 7.06 -14.55 -7.32
N LEU A 164 6.10 -15.15 -8.03
CA LEU A 164 6.33 -16.29 -8.90
C LEU A 164 6.96 -15.88 -10.24
N TRP A 165 6.56 -14.74 -10.80
CA TRP A 165 6.97 -14.27 -12.12
C TRP A 165 7.53 -12.84 -12.07
N PRO A 166 8.76 -12.66 -11.58
CA PRO A 166 9.37 -11.35 -11.37
C PRO A 166 9.58 -10.57 -12.67
N ASN A 167 9.71 -11.25 -13.81
CA ASN A 167 9.87 -10.61 -15.11
C ASN A 167 8.65 -9.77 -15.47
N VAL A 168 7.44 -10.19 -15.09
CA VAL A 168 6.20 -9.42 -15.35
C VAL A 168 6.23 -8.11 -14.53
N ALA A 169 6.68 -8.17 -13.28
CA ALA A 169 6.84 -7.00 -12.43
C ALA A 169 7.90 -6.03 -13.00
N ARG A 170 9.03 -6.54 -13.48
CA ARG A 170 10.08 -5.71 -14.12
C ARG A 170 9.63 -5.11 -15.46
N LEU A 171 8.84 -5.81 -16.26
CA LEU A 171 8.31 -5.26 -17.50
C LEU A 171 7.30 -4.13 -17.22
N SER A 172 6.49 -4.30 -16.18
CA SER A 172 5.43 -3.35 -15.85
C SER A 172 5.95 -2.11 -15.13
N PHE A 173 6.90 -2.28 -14.20
CA PHE A 173 7.37 -1.23 -13.29
C PHE A 173 8.90 -1.12 -13.19
N GLY A 174 9.65 -1.86 -13.99
CA GLY A 174 11.11 -1.88 -13.92
C GLY A 174 11.75 -0.51 -14.18
N TRP A 175 11.15 0.34 -15.03
CA TRP A 175 11.64 1.72 -15.20
C TRP A 175 11.64 2.48 -13.87
N PHE A 176 10.61 2.28 -13.06
CA PHE A 176 10.40 3.05 -11.83
C PHE A 176 11.37 2.60 -10.75
N PHE A 177 11.66 1.30 -10.72
CA PHE A 177 12.61 0.70 -9.78
C PHE A 177 14.08 0.80 -10.20
N GLN A 178 14.40 1.40 -11.35
CA GLN A 178 15.80 1.76 -11.69
C GLN A 178 16.31 2.95 -10.87
N PHE A 179 15.41 3.77 -10.33
CA PHE A 179 15.75 4.92 -9.49
C PHE A 179 15.99 4.55 -8.01
N PHE A 180 15.86 3.26 -7.63
CA PHE A 180 15.92 2.74 -6.26
C PHE A 180 16.77 1.47 -6.11
#